data_AF-A0A4Y2GV97-F1
#
_entry.id   AF-A0A4Y2GV97-F1
#
_cell.length_a   1.000
_cell.length_b   1.000
_cell.length_c   1.000
_cell.angle_alpha   90.00
_cell.angle_beta   90.00
_cell.angle_gamma   90.00
#
_symmetry.space_group_name_H-M   'P 1'
#
loop_
_entity.id
_entity.type
_entity.pdbx_description
1 polymer ?
#
loop_
_entity_poly.entity_id
_entity_poly.type
_entity_poly.pdbx_seq_one_letter_code
_entity_poly.pdbx_strand_id
1 'polypeptide(L)'
;MVLHSVKSTHSLIDRIKLLLVNKPNISLNWVRAHIDIEGIKLADSITESATMKDYIDFDAKIPKSWIKNQLKFIQKKGGNKDGICHKKRGSFLD
;
A
#
# COMPACT_ATOMS: atom_id res chain seq x y z
N MET A 1 -18.08 8.48 18.58
CA MET A 1 -16.99 9.28 17.97
C MET A 1 -17.31 10.75 18.17
N VAL A 2 -16.36 11.56 18.64
CA VAL A 2 -16.55 13.02 18.77
C VAL A 2 -16.11 13.67 17.46
N LEU A 3 -17.06 14.08 16.61
CA LEU A 3 -16.78 14.64 15.28
C LEU A 3 -15.96 15.95 15.32
N HIS A 4 -16.00 16.66 16.45
CA HIS A 4 -15.36 17.96 16.63
C HIS A 4 -13.99 17.90 17.33
N SER A 5 -13.50 16.72 17.77
CA SER A 5 -12.29 16.65 18.59
C SER A 5 -10.98 16.84 17.82
N VAL A 6 -11.00 16.63 16.50
CA VAL A 6 -9.81 16.72 15.65
C VAL A 6 -9.95 17.91 14.70
N LYS A 7 -9.06 18.91 14.79
CA LYS A 7 -8.93 19.94 13.76
C LYS A 7 -8.49 19.28 12.45
N SER A 8 -9.26 19.45 11.39
CA SER A 8 -8.94 18.85 10.10
C SER A 8 -8.13 19.83 9.24
N THR A 9 -7.21 19.31 8.45
CA THR A 9 -6.40 20.10 7.51
C THR A 9 -6.94 20.07 6.08
N HIS A 10 -7.90 19.19 5.79
CA HIS A 10 -8.36 18.90 4.43
C HIS A 10 -9.86 19.14 4.29
N SER A 11 -10.25 19.92 3.26
CA SER A 11 -11.63 20.35 3.02
C SER A 11 -12.66 19.21 2.93
N LEU A 12 -12.24 18.05 2.42
CA LEU A 12 -13.07 16.85 2.38
C LEU A 12 -13.54 16.40 3.78
N ILE A 13 -12.65 16.47 4.78
CA ILE A 13 -12.98 16.04 6.14
C ILE A 13 -14.02 16.98 6.74
N ASP A 14 -13.89 18.29 6.53
CA ASP A 14 -14.86 19.27 7.02
C ASP A 14 -16.23 19.08 6.36
N ARG A 15 -16.25 18.78 5.06
CA ARG A 15 -17.49 18.49 4.34
C ARG A 15 -18.18 17.23 4.88
N ILE A 16 -17.44 16.16 5.14
CA ILE A 16 -17.97 14.92 5.74
C ILE A 16 -18.53 15.21 7.15
N LYS A 17 -17.80 15.96 7.98
CA LYS A 17 -18.26 16.34 9.31
C LYS A 17 -19.56 17.13 9.27
N LEU A 18 -19.67 18.12 8.38
CA LEU A 18 -20.89 18.91 8.21
C LEU A 18 -22.09 18.02 7.83
N LEU A 19 -21.89 17.07 6.91
CA LEU A 19 -22.95 16.13 6.50
C LEU A 19 -23.44 15.24 7.66
N LEU A 20 -22.52 14.82 8.54
CA LEU A 20 -22.84 13.98 9.69
C LEU A 20 -23.51 14.78 10.81
N VAL A 21 -23.06 16.01 11.10
CA VAL A 21 -23.67 16.89 12.10
C VAL A 21 -25.13 17.22 11.72
N ASN A 22 -25.39 17.43 10.44
CA ASN A 22 -26.74 17.73 9.94
C ASN A 22 -27.68 16.51 9.93
N LYS A 23 -27.20 15.30 10.26
CA LYS A 23 -27.99 14.06 10.26
C LYS A 23 -27.81 13.31 11.58
N PRO A 24 -28.58 13.68 12.64
CA PRO A 24 -28.39 13.13 13.98
C PRO A 24 -28.70 11.63 14.10
N ASN A 25 -29.43 11.05 13.14
CA ASN A 25 -29.89 9.66 13.17
C ASN A 25 -28.98 8.68 12.41
N ILE A 26 -27.69 9.02 12.24
CA ILE A 26 -26.71 8.14 11.58
C ILE A 26 -25.77 7.55 12.62
N SER A 27 -25.73 6.22 12.70
CA SER A 27 -24.71 5.48 13.43
C SER A 27 -23.57 5.07 12.49
N LEU A 28 -22.32 5.32 12.91
CA LEU A 28 -21.14 4.85 12.20
C LEU A 28 -20.57 3.62 12.92
N ASN A 29 -20.39 2.54 12.17
CA ASN A 29 -19.84 1.29 12.68
C ASN A 29 -18.64 0.87 11.83
N TRP A 30 -17.64 0.29 12.47
CA TRP A 30 -16.52 -0.35 11.77
C TRP A 30 -16.86 -1.80 11.51
N VAL A 31 -16.79 -2.20 10.26
CA VAL A 31 -16.98 -3.58 9.84
C VAL A 31 -15.73 -4.05 9.13
N ARG A 32 -15.30 -5.28 9.39
CA ARG A 32 -14.14 -5.87 8.73
C ARG A 32 -14.48 -6.16 7.26
N ALA A 33 -13.58 -5.75 6.36
CA ALA A 33 -13.70 -5.98 4.92
C ALA A 33 -13.64 -7.48 4.56
N HIS A 34 -14.22 -7.83 3.41
CA HIS A 34 -14.27 -9.21 2.88
C HIS A 34 -14.95 -10.23 3.79
N ILE A 35 -15.80 -9.77 4.71
CA ILE A 35 -16.82 -10.62 5.32
C ILE A 35 -17.97 -10.74 4.31
N ASP A 36 -18.64 -11.89 4.28
CA ASP A 36 -19.79 -12.18 3.42
C ASP A 36 -21.06 -11.37 3.76
N ILE A 37 -20.92 -10.09 4.08
CA ILE A 37 -22.01 -9.12 4.23
C ILE A 37 -22.31 -8.55 2.85
N GLU A 38 -23.53 -8.79 2.37
CA GLU A 38 -23.99 -8.40 1.04
C GLU A 38 -23.80 -6.91 0.74
N GLY A 39 -24.12 -6.04 1.69
CA GLY A 39 -23.95 -4.59 1.52
C GLY A 39 -22.50 -4.15 1.32
N ILE A 40 -21.54 -4.86 1.95
CA ILE A 40 -20.11 -4.59 1.76
C ILE A 40 -19.66 -5.09 0.39
N LYS A 41 -20.05 -6.31 0.01
CA LYS A 41 -19.75 -6.86 -1.32
C LYS A 41 -20.24 -5.94 -2.44
N LEU A 42 -21.43 -5.39 -2.29
CA LEU A 42 -21.98 -4.44 -3.26
C LEU A 42 -21.16 -3.15 -3.32
N ALA A 43 -20.82 -2.57 -2.17
CA ALA A 43 -20.00 -1.36 -2.11
C ALA A 43 -18.59 -1.59 -2.70
N ASP A 44 -17.99 -2.74 -2.42
CA ASP A 44 -16.69 -3.15 -2.96
C ASP A 44 -16.78 -3.30 -4.49
N SER A 45 -17.82 -3.96 -5.01
CA SER A 45 -18.04 -4.13 -6.45
C SER A 45 -18.23 -2.78 -7.17
N ILE A 46 -18.98 -1.85 -6.57
CA ILE A 46 -19.13 -0.49 -7.12
C ILE A 46 -17.78 0.22 -7.14
N THR A 47 -17.00 0.11 -6.06
CA THR A 47 -15.66 0.72 -5.99
C THR A 47 -14.71 0.12 -7.02
N GLU A 48 -14.74 -1.20 -7.20
CA GLU A 48 -13.97 -1.90 -8.24
C GLU A 48 -14.34 -1.36 -9.62
N SER A 49 -15.62 -1.32 -9.96
CA SER A 49 -16.08 -0.80 -11.26
C SER A 49 -15.71 0.67 -11.49
N ALA A 50 -15.73 1.52 -10.45
CA ALA A 50 -15.40 2.94 -10.55
C ALA A 50 -13.89 3.20 -10.64
N THR A 51 -13.07 2.27 -10.13
CA THR A 51 -11.60 2.35 -10.18
C THR A 51 -11.03 1.62 -11.38
N MET A 52 -11.80 0.70 -11.98
CA MET A 52 -11.48 0.13 -13.28
C MET A 52 -11.37 1.24 -14.31
N LYS A 53 -10.23 1.26 -14.99
CA LYS A 53 -9.96 2.14 -16.12
C LYS A 53 -9.54 1.27 -17.29
N ASP A 54 -10.08 1.60 -18.46
CA ASP A 54 -9.73 0.92 -19.71
C ASP A 54 -8.28 1.21 -20.14
N TYR A 55 -7.65 2.24 -19.56
CA TYR A 55 -6.31 2.68 -19.87
C TYR A 55 -5.43 2.86 -18.63
N ILE A 56 -4.14 2.56 -18.77
CA ILE A 56 -3.14 2.66 -17.71
C ILE A 56 -2.69 4.12 -17.59
N ASP A 57 -3.07 4.81 -16.51
CA ASP A 57 -2.64 6.21 -16.29
C ASP A 57 -1.13 6.32 -16.02
N PHE A 58 -0.52 5.28 -15.46
CA PHE A 58 0.87 5.28 -15.05
C PHE A 58 1.55 3.94 -15.33
N ASP A 59 2.50 3.95 -16.27
CA ASP A 59 3.37 2.80 -16.52
C ASP A 59 4.44 2.72 -15.42
N ALA A 60 4.14 1.94 -14.38
CA ALA A 60 5.09 1.63 -13.32
C ALA A 60 6.18 0.69 -13.86
N LYS A 61 7.27 1.29 -14.36
CA LYS A 61 8.46 0.52 -14.78
C LYS A 61 8.92 -0.40 -13.64
N ILE A 62 9.37 -1.59 -14.03
CA ILE A 62 9.87 -2.60 -13.08
C ILE A 62 10.94 -1.97 -12.17
N PRO A 63 10.78 -2.02 -10.84
CA PRO A 63 11.76 -1.46 -9.93
C PRO A 63 13.14 -2.11 -10.11
N LYS A 64 14.19 -1.28 -10.25
CA LYS A 64 15.57 -1.77 -10.37
C LYS A 64 15.99 -2.66 -9.20
N SER A 65 15.46 -2.39 -8.00
CA SER A 65 15.67 -3.20 -6.80
C SER A 65 15.11 -4.62 -6.96
N TRP A 66 13.94 -4.77 -7.57
CA TRP A 66 13.33 -6.07 -7.84
C TRP A 66 14.19 -6.87 -8.84
N ILE A 67 14.60 -6.25 -9.95
CA ILE A 67 15.49 -6.88 -10.94
C ILE A 67 16.80 -7.33 -10.28
N LYS A 68 17.42 -6.46 -9.47
CA LYS A 68 18.66 -6.77 -8.75
C LYS A 68 18.49 -7.96 -7.79
N ASN A 69 17.35 -8.06 -7.12
CA ASN A 69 17.06 -9.17 -6.22
C ASN A 69 16.83 -10.48 -6.99
N GLN A 70 16.13 -10.44 -8.13
CA GLN A 70 15.96 -11.60 -9.00
C GLN A 70 17.31 -12.12 -9.50
N LEU A 71 18.20 -11.23 -9.96
CA LEU A 71 19.54 -11.60 -10.42
C LEU A 71 20.37 -12.25 -9.30
N LYS A 72 20.34 -11.70 -8.08
CA LYS A 72 21.01 -12.31 -6.91
C LYS A 72 20.46 -13.69 -6.57
N PHE A 73 19.14 -13.88 -6.69
CA PHE A 73 18.51 -15.16 -6.42
C PHE A 73 18.93 -16.23 -7.43
N ILE A 74 19.02 -15.87 -8.71
CA ILE A 74 19.52 -16.75 -9.78
C ILE A 74 21.00 -17.08 -9.57
N GLN A 75 21.83 -16.09 -9.21
CA GLN A 75 23.25 -16.31 -8.89
C GLN A 75 23.45 -17.25 -7.70
N LYS A 76 22.60 -17.15 -6.67
CA LYS A 76 22.64 -18.08 -5.52
C LYS A 76 22.23 -19.51 -5.89
N LYS A 77 21.32 -19.70 -6.84
CA LYS A 77 20.94 -21.04 -7.33
C LYS A 77 21.98 -21.66 -8.25
N GLY A 78 22.73 -20.86 -9.02
CA GLY A 78 23.82 -21.33 -9.88
C GLY A 78 25.17 -21.49 -9.17
N GLY A 79 25.32 -20.92 -7.97
CA GLY A 79 26.57 -20.88 -7.20
C GLY A 79 26.61 -21.88 -6.04
N ASN A 80 26.59 -23.18 -6.32
CA ASN A 80 27.27 -24.15 -5.45
C ASN A 80 28.58 -24.54 -6.12
N LYS A 81 29.57 -23.63 -6.08
CA LYS A 81 30.99 -23.92 -6.34
C LYS A 81 31.83 -22.96 -5.51
N ASP A 82 32.30 -23.47 -4.38
CA ASP A 82 33.58 -23.21 -3.73
C ASP A 82 34.31 -21.93 -4.15
N GLY A 83 34.27 -20.91 -3.30
CA GLY A 83 35.01 -19.67 -3.47
C GLY A 83 35.62 -19.23 -2.14
N ILE A 84 36.80 -19.76 -1.84
CA ILE A 84 37.66 -19.40 -0.71
C ILE A 84 37.82 -17.88 -0.64
N CYS A 85 37.37 -17.27 0.46
CA CYS A 85 37.49 -15.83 0.70
C CYS A 85 38.87 -15.51 1.29
N HIS A 86 39.82 -15.07 0.46
CA HIS A 86 41.07 -14.48 0.95
C HIS A 86 40.83 -13.06 1.46
N LYS A 87 40.82 -12.89 2.78
CA LYS A 87 40.78 -11.60 3.47
C LYS A 87 42.12 -10.87 3.30
N LYS A 88 42.25 -10.01 2.29
CA LYS A 88 43.36 -9.03 2.24
C LYS A 88 43.06 -7.91 3.25
N ARG A 89 43.84 -7.84 4.33
CA ARG A 89 43.89 -6.68 5.22
C ARG A 89 44.66 -5.59 4.47
N GLY A 90 43.99 -4.50 4.10
CA GLY A 90 44.67 -3.28 3.70
C GLY A 90 45.15 -2.55 4.95
N SER A 91 46.47 -2.45 5.11
CA SER A 91 47.11 -1.52 6.04
C SER A 91 47.05 -0.12 5.43
N PHE A 92 46.41 0.80 6.13
CA PHE A 92 46.49 2.24 5.88
C PHE A 92 47.85 2.71 6.43
N LEU A 93 48.72 3.24 5.58
CA LEU A 93 49.93 3.95 5.99
C LEU A 93 49.68 5.44 5.73
N ASP A 94 49.81 6.20 6.82
CA ASP A 94 50.06 7.64 7.03
C ASP A 94 49.43 8.68 6.09
#